data_AF-A0A941PME3-F1
#
_entry.id   AF-A0A941PME3-F1
#
_cell.length_a   1.000
_cell.length_b   1.000
_cell.length_c   1.000
_cell.angle_alpha   90.00
_cell.angle_beta   90.00
_cell.angle_gamma   90.00
#
_symmetry.space_group_name_H-M   'P 1'
#
loop_
_entity.id
_entity.type
_entity.pdbx_description
1 polymer ?
#
loop_
_entity_poly.entity_id
_entity_poly.type
_entity_poly.pdbx_seq_one_letter_code
_entity_poly.pdbx_strand_id
1 'polypeptide(L)'
;MASAAKINWTPLGIAAATYLAVWGGAVLYLARTGGGWTDAVTVFVIFGVTLSGLAWLLTLGVQAPAIPVARPALESGVLLVYLALYAVVFLVFGMSWARYVLPPGREQELLVLALKLIVHVGLPCILLGLLGAKLRPLFQAGLKGRKFWRTLIVLGVVFLALLSAISPSLQQIANQHPSAALLAWAAPASFVWIALEAGLNEEFLYRAVLQTRLAALLRSPAAGVAVTALLFGLAHAPGLYLRGGPGVDGWSHDPLQVAAYTIATLSPMGVLFGVIYMRTKSLLLAVLLHGLVDVLPNLASFIQVWG
;
A
#
# COMPACT_ATOMS: atom_id res chain seq x y z
N MET A 1 -6.58 -24.52 25.45
CA MET A 1 -5.59 -24.20 24.40
C MET A 1 -6.28 -24.28 23.05
N ALA A 2 -6.50 -23.16 22.36
CA ALA A 2 -7.08 -23.19 21.02
C ALA A 2 -6.04 -23.76 20.04
N SER A 3 -6.39 -24.85 19.36
CA SER A 3 -5.58 -25.49 18.33
C SER A 3 -5.08 -24.44 17.32
N ALA A 4 -3.77 -24.33 17.15
CA ALA A 4 -3.20 -23.50 16.10
C ALA A 4 -3.76 -24.03 14.76
N ALA A 5 -4.56 -23.21 14.08
CA ALA A 5 -5.13 -23.58 12.79
C ALA A 5 -3.98 -24.05 11.87
N LYS A 6 -4.01 -25.33 11.46
CA LYS A 6 -3.01 -25.89 10.56
C LYS A 6 -3.02 -25.07 9.27
N ILE A 7 -1.86 -24.54 8.89
CA ILE A 7 -1.70 -23.86 7.61
C ILE A 7 -1.95 -24.89 6.52
N ASN A 8 -2.90 -24.62 5.62
CA ASN A 8 -3.05 -25.42 4.42
C ASN A 8 -1.98 -24.96 3.42
N TRP A 9 -0.95 -25.79 3.26
CA TRP A 9 0.20 -25.48 2.41
C TRP A 9 -0.14 -25.46 0.92
N THR A 10 -1.18 -26.19 0.49
CA THR A 10 -1.52 -26.28 -0.94
C THR A 10 -2.05 -24.97 -1.52
N PRO A 11 -3.08 -24.30 -0.94
CA PRO A 11 -3.53 -23.00 -1.41
C PRO A 11 -2.47 -21.91 -1.29
N LEU A 12 -1.58 -22.01 -0.29
CA LEU A 12 -0.45 -21.10 -0.15
C LEU A 12 0.55 -21.27 -1.30
N GLY A 13 0.95 -22.51 -1.60
CA GLY A 13 1.86 -22.82 -2.69
C GLY A 13 1.31 -22.38 -4.05
N ILE A 14 0.02 -22.63 -4.32
CA ILE A 14 -0.64 -22.21 -5.57
C ILE A 14 -0.66 -20.67 -5.68
N ALA A 15 -1.04 -19.97 -4.61
CA ALA A 15 -1.07 -18.50 -4.62
C ALA A 15 0.33 -17.91 -4.82
N ALA A 16 1.35 -18.45 -4.14
CA ALA A 16 2.73 -18.02 -4.28
C ALA A 16 3.26 -18.28 -5.71
N ALA A 17 3.05 -19.47 -6.24
CA ALA A 17 3.47 -19.82 -7.60
C ALA A 17 2.80 -18.93 -8.66
N THR A 18 1.50 -18.66 -8.50
CA THR A 18 0.75 -17.78 -9.42
C THR A 18 1.29 -16.35 -9.36
N TYR A 19 1.49 -15.80 -8.16
CA TYR A 19 2.08 -14.47 -8.00
C TYR A 19 3.47 -14.40 -8.62
N LEU A 20 4.33 -15.37 -8.34
CA LEU A 20 5.69 -15.44 -8.86
C LEU A 20 5.73 -15.58 -10.39
N ALA A 21 4.79 -16.29 -10.99
CA ALA A 21 4.68 -16.39 -12.45
C ALA A 21 4.35 -15.03 -13.07
N VAL A 22 3.39 -14.29 -12.50
CA VAL A 22 3.02 -12.95 -12.98
C VAL A 22 4.15 -11.95 -12.77
N TRP A 23 4.72 -11.91 -11.56
CA TRP A 23 5.85 -11.03 -11.23
C TRP A 23 7.09 -11.35 -12.06
N GLY A 24 7.43 -12.64 -12.21
CA GLY A 24 8.56 -13.08 -13.02
C GLY A 24 8.38 -12.78 -14.51
N GLY A 25 7.15 -12.91 -15.02
CA GLY A 25 6.81 -12.47 -16.38
C GLY A 25 7.00 -10.96 -16.58
N ALA A 26 6.61 -10.14 -15.60
CA ALA A 26 6.82 -8.70 -15.63
C ALA A 26 8.31 -8.33 -15.60
N VAL A 27 9.10 -8.94 -14.70
CA VAL A 27 10.56 -8.73 -14.64
C VAL A 27 11.25 -9.14 -15.95
N LEU A 28 10.88 -10.29 -16.51
CA LEU A 28 11.43 -10.75 -17.79
C LEU A 28 11.07 -9.80 -18.94
N TYR A 29 9.85 -9.25 -18.94
CA TYR A 29 9.43 -8.24 -19.91
C TYR A 29 10.27 -6.97 -19.79
N LEU A 30 10.47 -6.45 -18.58
CA LEU A 30 11.34 -5.29 -18.33
C LEU A 30 12.76 -5.55 -18.82
N ALA A 31 13.34 -6.71 -18.48
CA ALA A 31 14.69 -7.08 -18.91
C ALA A 31 14.84 -7.13 -20.44
N ARG A 32 13.82 -7.60 -21.17
CA ARG A 32 13.83 -7.68 -22.64
C ARG A 32 13.56 -6.36 -23.35
N THR A 33 12.87 -5.43 -22.68
CA THR A 33 12.47 -4.14 -23.26
C THR A 33 13.34 -2.97 -22.79
N GLY A 34 14.39 -3.24 -22.01
CA GLY A 34 15.29 -2.22 -21.47
C GLY A 34 14.74 -1.44 -20.28
N GLY A 35 13.69 -1.94 -19.61
CA GLY A 35 13.15 -1.36 -18.38
C GLY A 35 14.00 -1.70 -17.14
N GLY A 36 13.84 -0.93 -16.06
CA GLY A 36 14.57 -1.09 -14.80
C GLY A 36 14.21 -2.36 -14.01
N TRP A 37 14.74 -3.51 -14.43
CA TRP A 37 14.41 -4.81 -13.84
C TRP A 37 15.26 -5.18 -12.61
N THR A 38 16.49 -4.65 -12.49
CA THR A 38 17.41 -4.93 -11.37
C THR A 38 16.86 -4.40 -10.05
N ASP A 39 16.32 -3.19 -10.07
CA ASP A 39 15.71 -2.55 -8.90
C ASP A 39 14.46 -3.32 -8.49
N ALA A 40 13.68 -3.79 -9.47
CA ALA A 40 12.50 -4.62 -9.20
C ALA A 40 12.84 -5.94 -8.50
N VAL A 41 13.92 -6.62 -8.89
CA VAL A 41 14.40 -7.81 -8.18
C VAL A 41 14.84 -7.47 -6.77
N THR A 42 15.57 -6.37 -6.58
CA THR A 42 16.04 -5.91 -5.26
C THR A 42 14.85 -5.61 -4.34
N VAL A 43 13.87 -4.86 -4.85
CA VAL A 43 12.62 -4.54 -4.14
C VAL A 43 11.85 -5.81 -3.78
N PHE A 44 11.78 -6.80 -4.67
CA PHE A 44 11.13 -8.08 -4.36
C PHE A 44 11.85 -8.86 -3.26
N VAL A 45 13.18 -8.94 -3.29
CA VAL A 45 13.97 -9.62 -2.25
C VAL A 45 13.77 -8.94 -0.89
N ILE A 46 13.78 -7.60 -0.84
CA ILE A 46 13.62 -6.84 0.39
C ILE A 46 12.17 -6.96 0.89
N PHE A 47 11.18 -6.47 0.14
CA PHE A 47 9.81 -6.33 0.61
C PHE A 47 9.00 -7.61 0.45
N GLY A 48 9.08 -8.26 -0.70
CA GLY A 48 8.31 -9.47 -1.03
C GLY A 48 8.75 -10.71 -0.25
N VAL A 49 10.04 -10.83 0.09
CA VAL A 49 10.58 -12.00 0.80
C VAL A 49 11.04 -11.66 2.21
N THR A 50 12.05 -10.81 2.36
CA THR A 50 12.76 -10.63 3.63
C THR A 50 11.89 -9.98 4.70
N LEU A 51 11.32 -8.81 4.41
CA LEU A 51 10.48 -8.09 5.36
C LEU A 51 9.12 -8.77 5.54
N SER A 52 8.60 -9.43 4.50
CA SER A 52 7.40 -10.26 4.62
C SER A 52 7.61 -11.44 5.58
N GLY A 53 8.76 -12.11 5.49
CA GLY A 53 9.18 -13.14 6.42
C GLY A 53 9.36 -12.62 7.84
N LEU A 54 10.02 -11.47 8.01
CA LEU A 54 10.17 -10.81 9.31
C LEU A 54 8.82 -10.44 9.93
N ALA A 55 7.91 -9.85 9.15
CA ALA A 55 6.55 -9.54 9.59
C ALA A 55 5.78 -10.80 10.03
N TRP A 56 5.94 -11.91 9.30
CA TRP A 56 5.37 -13.20 9.67
C TRP A 56 5.92 -13.68 11.03
N LEU A 57 7.24 -13.65 11.21
CA LEU A 57 7.91 -14.04 12.46
C LEU A 57 7.47 -13.20 13.66
N LEU A 58 7.40 -11.87 13.50
CA LEU A 58 6.97 -10.95 14.54
C LEU A 58 5.51 -11.15 14.96
N THR A 59 4.69 -11.72 14.07
CA THR A 59 3.26 -11.99 14.27
C THR A 59 2.95 -13.47 14.51
N LEU A 60 3.95 -14.29 14.87
CA LEU A 60 3.71 -15.68 15.27
C LEU A 60 2.78 -15.76 16.50
N GLY A 61 1.86 -16.73 16.46
CA GLY A 61 0.85 -16.94 17.48
C GLY A 61 -0.14 -15.77 17.67
N VAL A 62 -0.28 -14.87 16.69
CA VAL A 62 -1.38 -13.90 16.67
C VAL A 62 -2.65 -14.61 16.22
N GLN A 63 -3.75 -14.38 16.94
CA GLN A 63 -5.09 -14.81 16.55
C GLN A 63 -5.83 -13.58 16.05
N ALA A 64 -5.84 -13.39 14.74
CA ALA A 64 -6.51 -12.24 14.14
C ALA A 64 -8.03 -12.46 14.10
N PRO A 65 -8.85 -11.47 14.46
CA PRO A 65 -10.31 -11.58 14.36
C PRO A 65 -10.75 -11.71 12.91
N ALA A 66 -11.72 -12.60 12.67
CA ALA A 66 -12.32 -12.77 11.35
C ALA A 66 -13.15 -11.53 10.97
N ILE A 67 -13.07 -11.12 9.71
CA ILE A 67 -13.95 -10.10 9.13
C ILE A 67 -14.98 -10.82 8.28
N PRO A 68 -16.28 -10.78 8.64
CA PRO A 68 -17.30 -11.48 7.89
C PRO A 68 -17.53 -10.80 6.53
N VAL A 69 -17.65 -11.61 5.49
CA VAL A 69 -18.01 -11.19 4.13
C VAL A 69 -19.24 -11.99 3.74
N ALA A 70 -20.40 -11.35 3.70
CA ALA A 70 -21.68 -12.05 3.52
C ALA A 70 -21.87 -12.49 2.07
N ARG A 71 -21.43 -11.66 1.11
CA ARG A 71 -21.60 -11.92 -0.32
C ARG A 71 -20.27 -11.78 -1.07
N PRO A 72 -19.31 -12.71 -0.90
CA PRO A 72 -17.95 -12.53 -1.39
C PRO A 72 -17.84 -12.24 -2.90
N ALA A 73 -18.62 -12.93 -3.73
CA ALA A 73 -18.62 -12.71 -5.18
C ALA A 73 -19.15 -11.33 -5.57
N LEU A 74 -20.32 -10.94 -5.04
CA LEU A 74 -20.93 -9.64 -5.33
C LEU A 74 -20.09 -8.48 -4.79
N GLU A 75 -19.67 -8.55 -3.52
CA GLU A 75 -18.84 -7.50 -2.91
C GLU A 75 -17.51 -7.35 -3.65
N SER A 76 -16.83 -8.45 -4.01
CA SER A 76 -15.60 -8.39 -4.80
C SER A 76 -15.83 -7.80 -6.19
N GLY A 77 -16.88 -8.25 -6.89
CA GLY A 77 -17.20 -7.77 -8.24
C GLY A 77 -17.47 -6.26 -8.27
N VAL A 78 -18.31 -5.77 -7.36
CA VAL A 78 -18.58 -4.32 -7.23
C VAL A 78 -17.30 -3.54 -6.91
N LEU A 79 -16.46 -4.04 -6.00
CA LEU A 79 -15.22 -3.37 -5.63
C LEU A 79 -14.16 -3.39 -6.74
N LEU A 80 -14.13 -4.43 -7.60
CA LEU A 80 -13.24 -4.49 -8.75
C LEU A 80 -13.68 -3.52 -9.85
N VAL A 81 -14.99 -3.41 -10.11
CA VAL A 81 -15.54 -2.38 -11.00
C VAL A 81 -15.24 -0.99 -10.44
N TYR A 82 -15.45 -0.79 -9.14
CA TYR A 82 -15.08 0.44 -8.45
C TYR A 82 -13.59 0.77 -8.63
N LEU A 83 -12.70 -0.19 -8.42
CA LEU A 83 -11.25 0.00 -8.56
C LEU A 83 -10.87 0.38 -9.99
N ALA A 84 -11.48 -0.23 -11.00
CA ALA A 84 -11.26 0.12 -12.41
C ALA A 84 -11.71 1.56 -12.72
N LEU A 85 -12.89 1.95 -12.24
CA LEU A 85 -13.38 3.32 -12.38
C LEU A 85 -12.51 4.33 -11.61
N TYR A 86 -12.09 3.99 -10.40
CA TYR A 86 -11.15 4.76 -9.59
C TYR A 86 -9.83 5.01 -10.33
N ALA A 87 -9.23 3.95 -10.89
CA ALA A 87 -7.92 4.02 -11.51
C ALA A 87 -7.89 4.90 -12.77
N VAL A 88 -9.03 5.02 -13.46
CA VAL A 88 -9.17 5.89 -14.64
C VAL A 88 -9.74 7.26 -14.25
N VAL A 89 -10.93 7.30 -13.66
CA VAL A 89 -11.67 8.55 -13.41
C VAL A 89 -10.98 9.38 -12.32
N PHE A 90 -10.79 8.79 -11.14
CA PHE A 90 -10.27 9.56 -10.02
C PHE A 90 -8.78 9.83 -10.15
N LEU A 91 -7.98 8.78 -10.40
CA LEU A 91 -6.55 8.96 -10.48
C LEU A 91 -6.16 9.88 -11.62
N VAL A 92 -6.75 9.77 -12.82
CA VAL A 92 -6.34 10.61 -13.97
C VAL A 92 -7.00 11.98 -13.91
N PHE A 93 -8.33 12.04 -13.84
CA PHE A 93 -9.07 13.30 -13.97
C PHE A 93 -9.26 13.98 -12.62
N GLY A 94 -9.69 13.24 -11.59
CA GLY A 94 -9.95 13.79 -10.26
C GLY A 94 -8.72 14.44 -9.62
N MET A 95 -7.58 13.76 -9.65
CA MET A 95 -6.32 14.30 -9.10
C MET A 95 -5.76 15.46 -9.93
N SER A 96 -5.87 15.40 -11.26
CA SER A 96 -5.46 16.52 -12.13
C SER A 96 -6.33 17.74 -11.90
N TRP A 97 -7.64 17.56 -11.77
CA TRP A 97 -8.58 18.62 -11.44
C TRP A 97 -8.26 19.26 -10.09
N ALA A 98 -8.07 18.46 -9.04
CA ALA A 98 -7.75 18.96 -7.70
C ALA A 98 -6.48 19.83 -7.68
N ARG A 99 -5.47 19.44 -8.47
CA ARG A 99 -4.21 20.18 -8.60
C ARG A 99 -4.30 21.39 -9.53
N TYR A 100 -5.31 21.45 -10.38
CA TYR A 100 -5.54 22.57 -11.29
C TYR A 100 -6.35 23.70 -10.61
N VAL A 101 -7.32 23.35 -9.77
CA VAL A 101 -8.25 24.35 -9.19
C VAL A 101 -7.66 25.18 -8.05
N LEU A 102 -6.59 24.72 -7.41
CA LEU A 102 -5.88 25.45 -6.36
C LEU A 102 -4.39 25.52 -6.70
N PRO A 103 -3.70 26.64 -6.42
CA PRO A 103 -2.26 26.73 -6.59
C PRO A 103 -1.52 25.78 -5.62
N PRO A 104 -0.27 25.37 -5.94
CA PRO A 104 0.53 24.55 -5.03
C PRO A 104 0.65 25.21 -3.65
N GLY A 105 0.34 24.45 -2.59
CA GLY A 105 0.34 24.94 -1.22
C GLY A 105 -0.63 24.18 -0.32
N ARG A 106 -0.82 24.69 0.91
CA ARG A 106 -1.59 24.02 1.97
C ARG A 106 -3.03 23.70 1.57
N GLU A 107 -3.70 24.62 0.89
CA GLU A 107 -5.10 24.45 0.46
C GLU A 107 -5.25 23.32 -0.56
N GLN A 108 -4.33 23.23 -1.53
CA GLN A 108 -4.31 22.15 -2.52
C GLN A 108 -4.09 20.79 -1.84
N GLU A 109 -3.14 20.71 -0.90
CA GLU A 109 -2.86 19.47 -0.15
C GLU A 109 -4.06 19.02 0.70
N LEU A 110 -4.75 19.96 1.36
CA LEU A 110 -5.98 19.68 2.10
C LEU A 110 -7.11 19.17 1.19
N LEU A 111 -7.28 19.78 0.00
CA LEU A 111 -8.25 19.32 -0.99
C LEU A 111 -7.92 17.89 -1.46
N VAL A 112 -6.66 17.62 -1.79
CA VAL A 112 -6.19 16.30 -2.22
C VAL A 112 -6.45 15.25 -1.13
N LEU A 113 -6.09 15.54 0.13
CA LEU A 113 -6.35 14.65 1.25
C LEU A 113 -7.85 14.37 1.42
N ALA A 114 -8.69 15.40 1.38
CA ALA A 114 -10.14 15.25 1.53
C ALA A 114 -10.74 14.37 0.42
N LEU A 115 -10.34 14.62 -0.83
CA LEU A 115 -10.79 13.81 -1.97
C LEU A 115 -10.30 12.36 -1.86
N LYS A 116 -9.04 12.14 -1.48
CA LYS A 116 -8.51 10.80 -1.24
C LYS A 116 -9.30 10.07 -0.15
N LEU A 117 -9.61 10.71 0.98
CA LEU A 117 -10.41 10.13 2.06
C LEU A 117 -11.82 9.76 1.61
N ILE A 118 -12.48 10.63 0.84
CA ILE A 118 -13.80 10.34 0.27
C ILE A 118 -13.71 9.11 -0.64
N VAL A 119 -12.74 9.06 -1.53
CA VAL A 119 -12.66 8.00 -2.55
C VAL A 119 -12.09 6.69 -1.99
N HIS A 120 -11.13 6.71 -1.09
CA HIS A 120 -10.53 5.49 -0.59
C HIS A 120 -11.26 4.91 0.61
N VAL A 121 -11.91 5.75 1.42
CA VAL A 121 -12.58 5.32 2.66
C VAL A 121 -14.09 5.50 2.56
N GLY A 122 -14.55 6.70 2.22
CA GLY A 122 -15.98 7.05 2.20
C GLY A 122 -16.80 6.23 1.22
N LEU A 123 -16.48 6.30 -0.07
CA LEU A 123 -17.21 5.61 -1.14
C LEU A 123 -17.19 4.08 -0.97
N PRO A 124 -16.06 3.42 -0.65
CA PRO A 124 -16.07 1.99 -0.38
C PRO A 124 -16.94 1.62 0.83
N CYS A 125 -16.96 2.44 1.89
CA CYS A 125 -17.88 2.24 3.02
C CYS A 125 -19.35 2.35 2.60
N ILE A 126 -19.70 3.35 1.79
CA ILE A 126 -21.06 3.53 1.28
C ILE A 126 -21.46 2.33 0.41
N LEU A 127 -20.64 1.96 -0.57
CA LEU A 127 -20.89 0.82 -1.45
C LEU A 127 -21.10 -0.47 -0.64
N LEU A 128 -20.22 -0.75 0.32
CA LEU A 128 -20.33 -1.92 1.18
C LEU A 128 -21.56 -1.87 2.11
N GLY A 129 -21.90 -0.69 2.63
CA GLY A 129 -23.11 -0.49 3.43
C GLY A 129 -24.38 -0.74 2.64
N LEU A 130 -24.45 -0.28 1.38
CA LEU A 130 -25.54 -0.58 0.45
C LEU A 130 -25.62 -2.08 0.11
N LEU A 131 -24.47 -2.77 0.09
CA LEU A 131 -24.39 -4.23 0.01
C LEU A 131 -24.58 -4.92 1.37
N GLY A 132 -25.08 -4.23 2.40
CA GLY A 132 -25.41 -4.82 3.70
C GLY A 132 -24.21 -5.35 4.49
N ALA A 133 -22.99 -4.96 4.14
CA ALA A 133 -21.79 -5.39 4.85
C ALA A 133 -21.63 -4.61 6.17
N LYS A 134 -21.07 -5.29 7.18
CA LYS A 134 -20.76 -4.66 8.47
C LYS A 134 -19.47 -3.85 8.33
N LEU A 135 -19.54 -2.54 8.55
CA LEU A 135 -18.40 -1.63 8.37
C LEU A 135 -17.44 -1.63 9.58
N ARG A 136 -17.97 -1.73 10.81
CA ARG A 136 -17.15 -1.66 12.04
C ARG A 136 -15.94 -2.61 12.05
N PRO A 137 -16.03 -3.88 11.62
CA PRO A 137 -14.87 -4.77 11.54
C PRO A 137 -13.74 -4.29 10.61
N LEU A 138 -14.02 -3.41 9.65
CA LEU A 138 -13.00 -2.90 8.71
C LEU A 138 -12.02 -1.94 9.37
N PHE A 139 -12.48 -1.21 10.40
CA PHE A 139 -11.70 -0.23 11.15
C PHE A 139 -11.03 -0.82 12.40
N GLN A 140 -11.05 -2.15 12.55
CA GLN A 140 -10.51 -2.76 13.75
C GLN A 140 -8.99 -2.61 13.82
N ALA A 141 -8.49 -2.33 15.03
CA ALA A 141 -7.07 -2.32 15.31
C ALA A 141 -6.47 -3.74 15.39
N GLY A 142 -7.28 -4.81 15.40
CA GLY A 142 -6.82 -6.21 15.36
C GLY A 142 -5.86 -6.56 16.50
N LEU A 143 -4.56 -6.49 16.22
CA LEU A 143 -3.45 -6.73 17.14
C LEU A 143 -3.38 -5.68 18.26
N LYS A 144 -3.15 -6.12 19.50
CA LYS A 144 -3.07 -5.25 20.70
C LYS A 144 -1.83 -5.55 21.54
N GLY A 145 -1.49 -4.61 22.42
CA GLY A 145 -0.47 -4.79 23.46
C GLY A 145 0.95 -4.97 22.90
N ARG A 146 1.78 -5.77 23.59
CA ARG A 146 3.21 -5.91 23.31
C ARG A 146 3.52 -6.33 21.87
N LYS A 147 2.72 -7.23 21.28
CA LYS A 147 2.96 -7.71 19.90
C LYS A 147 2.72 -6.60 18.86
N PHE A 148 1.75 -5.71 19.08
CA PHE A 148 1.51 -4.55 18.22
C PHE A 148 2.74 -3.65 18.20
N TRP A 149 3.15 -3.17 19.38
CA TRP A 149 4.28 -2.24 19.51
C TRP A 149 5.59 -2.86 19.04
N ARG A 150 5.86 -4.13 19.36
CA ARG A 150 7.06 -4.81 18.87
C ARG A 150 7.09 -4.86 17.34
N THR A 151 5.98 -5.20 16.70
CA THR A 151 5.92 -5.30 15.23
C THR A 151 6.10 -3.92 14.60
N LEU A 152 5.41 -2.90 15.13
CA LEU A 152 5.52 -1.52 14.68
C LEU A 152 6.96 -0.99 14.81
N ILE A 153 7.57 -1.14 15.99
CA ILE A 153 8.91 -0.61 16.27
C ILE A 153 9.96 -1.32 15.42
N VAL A 154 9.96 -2.66 15.38
CA VAL A 154 11.00 -3.41 14.66
C VAL A 154 10.92 -3.13 13.16
N LEU A 155 9.74 -3.26 12.54
CA LEU A 155 9.60 -2.98 11.11
C LEU A 155 9.79 -1.49 10.81
N GLY A 156 9.29 -0.60 11.67
CA GLY A 156 9.46 0.84 11.53
C GLY A 156 10.92 1.28 11.53
N VAL A 157 11.73 0.79 12.48
CA VAL A 157 13.17 1.04 12.50
C VAL A 157 13.84 0.51 11.25
N VAL A 158 13.49 -0.71 10.82
CA VAL A 158 14.05 -1.30 9.59
C VAL A 158 13.70 -0.47 8.36
N PHE A 159 12.45 0.00 8.21
CA PHE A 159 12.05 0.86 7.10
C PHE A 159 12.81 2.17 7.09
N LEU A 160 12.87 2.87 8.23
CA LEU A 160 13.59 4.14 8.32
C LEU A 160 15.09 3.96 8.05
N ALA A 161 15.70 2.88 8.53
CA ALA A 161 17.11 2.56 8.25
C ALA A 161 17.35 2.27 6.77
N LEU A 162 16.48 1.47 6.13
CA LEU A 162 16.57 1.17 4.70
C LEU A 162 16.43 2.45 3.88
N LEU A 163 15.39 3.26 4.13
CA LEU A 163 15.16 4.52 3.42
C LEU A 163 16.30 5.51 3.62
N SER A 164 16.87 5.57 4.82
CA SER A 164 18.04 6.41 5.08
C SER A 164 19.27 5.98 4.28
N ALA A 165 19.38 4.70 3.91
CA ALA A 165 20.52 4.16 3.20
C ALA A 165 20.36 4.17 1.67
N ILE A 166 19.15 3.94 1.16
CA ILE A 166 18.91 3.71 -0.28
C ILE A 166 18.13 4.83 -0.98
N SER A 167 17.47 5.71 -0.22
CA SER A 167 16.68 6.81 -0.79
C SER A 167 17.46 8.13 -0.75
N PRO A 168 17.30 9.03 -1.75
CA PRO A 168 17.85 10.39 -1.68
C PRO A 168 17.17 11.29 -0.63
N SER A 169 16.15 10.80 0.09
CA SER A 169 15.33 11.59 1.02
C SER A 169 16.13 12.41 2.03
N LEU A 170 17.14 11.81 2.69
CA LEU A 170 17.95 12.54 3.67
C LEU A 170 18.75 13.68 3.04
N GLN A 171 19.26 13.49 1.83
CA GLN A 171 19.96 14.55 1.09
C GLN A 171 18.99 15.67 0.69
N GLN A 172 17.80 15.31 0.22
CA GLN A 172 16.75 16.28 -0.13
C GLN A 172 16.31 17.12 1.08
N ILE A 173 16.16 16.49 2.26
CA ILE A 173 15.86 17.18 3.52
C ILE A 173 17.04 18.09 3.89
N ALA A 174 18.28 17.59 3.83
CA ALA A 174 19.48 18.35 4.21
C ALA A 174 19.70 19.58 3.31
N ASN A 175 19.41 19.47 2.01
CA ASN A 175 19.55 20.55 1.03
C ASN A 175 18.59 21.73 1.28
N GLN A 176 17.57 21.56 2.11
CA GLN A 176 16.71 22.66 2.55
C GLN A 176 17.27 23.43 3.75
N HIS A 177 18.39 22.97 4.32
CA HIS A 177 19.01 23.52 5.52
C HIS A 177 18.02 23.75 6.70
N PRO A 178 17.15 22.77 7.04
CA PRO A 178 16.14 22.98 8.07
C PRO A 178 16.80 23.10 9.45
N SER A 179 16.28 23.98 10.29
CA SER A 179 16.71 24.07 11.68
C SER A 179 16.26 22.84 12.48
N ALA A 180 16.97 22.51 13.56
CA ALA A 180 16.56 21.41 14.45
C ALA A 180 15.16 21.64 15.06
N ALA A 181 14.80 22.90 15.33
CA ALA A 181 13.48 23.27 15.82
C ALA A 181 12.38 22.99 14.78
N LEU A 182 12.64 23.28 13.50
CA LEU A 182 11.72 22.95 12.41
C LEU A 182 11.54 21.44 12.28
N LEU A 183 12.63 20.66 12.28
CA LEU A 183 12.56 19.20 12.19
C LEU A 183 11.82 18.57 13.37
N ALA A 184 11.97 19.11 14.58
CA ALA A 184 11.36 18.57 15.79
C ALA A 184 9.82 18.48 15.72
N TRP A 185 9.17 19.41 15.01
CA TRP A 185 7.72 19.36 14.79
C TRP A 185 7.35 18.85 13.38
N ALA A 186 8.12 19.19 12.35
CA ALA A 186 7.79 18.84 10.97
C ALA A 186 7.87 17.32 10.73
N ALA A 187 8.83 16.62 11.35
CA ALA A 187 8.94 15.17 11.21
C ALA A 187 7.71 14.42 11.78
N PRO A 188 7.28 14.64 13.04
CA PRO A 188 6.07 13.98 13.55
C PRO A 188 4.79 14.47 12.85
N ALA A 189 4.69 15.75 12.45
CA ALA A 189 3.53 16.25 11.72
C ALA A 189 3.43 15.63 10.31
N SER A 190 4.55 15.53 9.58
CA SER A 190 4.64 14.85 8.29
C SER A 190 4.27 13.38 8.41
N PHE A 191 4.74 12.69 9.46
CA PHE A 191 4.35 11.31 9.72
C PHE A 191 2.83 11.15 9.88
N VAL A 192 2.19 12.01 10.68
CA VAL A 192 0.73 11.99 10.85
C VAL A 192 0.03 12.28 9.53
N TRP A 193 0.50 13.30 8.79
CA TRP A 193 -0.06 13.67 7.50
C TRP A 193 -0.02 12.50 6.52
N ILE A 194 1.15 11.91 6.29
CA ILE A 194 1.32 10.85 5.30
C ILE A 194 0.67 9.52 5.74
N ALA A 195 0.59 9.26 7.04
CA ALA A 195 -0.20 8.15 7.57
C ALA A 195 -1.69 8.31 7.26
N LEU A 196 -2.22 9.54 7.19
CA LEU A 196 -3.59 9.79 6.75
C LEU A 196 -3.70 9.76 5.23
N GLU A 197 -2.80 10.46 4.53
CA GLU A 197 -2.88 10.70 3.09
C GLU A 197 -2.62 9.45 2.25
N ALA A 198 -1.59 8.67 2.58
CA ALA A 198 -1.25 7.43 1.90
C ALA A 198 -1.68 6.23 2.74
N GLY A 199 -1.21 6.15 3.99
CA GLY A 199 -1.41 4.98 4.84
C GLY A 199 -2.88 4.59 5.03
N LEU A 200 -3.73 5.49 5.54
CA LEU A 200 -5.14 5.20 5.79
C LEU A 200 -5.90 4.94 4.50
N ASN A 201 -5.71 5.79 3.50
CA ASN A 201 -6.40 5.69 2.22
C ASN A 201 -6.10 4.34 1.54
N GLU A 202 -4.83 4.04 1.33
CA GLU A 202 -4.44 2.84 0.59
C GLU A 202 -4.67 1.57 1.42
N GLU A 203 -4.26 1.53 2.69
CA GLU A 203 -4.40 0.31 3.48
C GLU A 203 -5.87 -0.01 3.81
N PHE A 204 -6.74 1.00 3.92
CA PHE A 204 -8.17 0.76 4.04
C PHE A 204 -8.74 0.12 2.76
N LEU A 205 -8.50 0.74 1.59
CA LEU A 205 -9.05 0.25 0.32
C LEU A 205 -8.49 -1.13 -0.05
N TYR A 206 -7.17 -1.30 0.01
CA TYR A 206 -6.54 -2.54 -0.45
C TYR A 206 -6.62 -3.64 0.61
N ARG A 207 -6.35 -3.37 1.89
CA ARG A 207 -6.32 -4.44 2.90
C ARG A 207 -7.65 -4.69 3.55
N ALA A 208 -8.23 -3.65 4.15
CA ALA A 208 -9.48 -3.81 4.88
C ALA A 208 -10.63 -4.14 3.93
N VAL A 209 -10.68 -3.48 2.77
CA VAL A 209 -11.71 -3.65 1.77
C VAL A 209 -11.39 -4.82 0.81
N LEU A 210 -10.52 -4.64 -0.19
CA LEU A 210 -10.33 -5.60 -1.28
C LEU A 210 -9.80 -6.97 -0.83
N GLN A 211 -8.68 -7.00 -0.10
CA GLN A 211 -8.02 -8.25 0.30
C GLN A 211 -8.93 -9.16 1.12
N THR A 212 -9.75 -8.60 2.00
CA THR A 212 -10.69 -9.39 2.81
C THR A 212 -11.76 -10.06 1.94
N ARG A 213 -12.29 -9.36 0.93
CA ARG A 213 -13.34 -9.88 0.03
C ARG A 213 -12.77 -10.90 -0.94
N LEU A 214 -11.61 -10.61 -1.52
CA LEU A 214 -10.90 -11.52 -2.42
C LEU A 214 -10.45 -12.79 -1.69
N ALA A 215 -9.97 -12.68 -0.45
CA ALA A 215 -9.66 -13.85 0.37
C ALA A 215 -10.90 -14.73 0.64
N ALA A 216 -12.06 -14.11 0.89
CA ALA A 216 -13.31 -14.82 1.09
C ALA A 216 -13.82 -15.47 -0.22
N LEU A 217 -13.73 -14.77 -1.35
CA LEU A 217 -14.10 -15.26 -2.68
C LEU A 217 -13.25 -16.47 -3.08
N LEU A 218 -11.93 -16.36 -2.92
CA LEU A 218 -10.96 -17.39 -3.30
C LEU A 218 -10.82 -18.48 -2.23
N ARG A 219 -11.51 -18.33 -1.08
CA ARG A 219 -11.41 -19.21 0.09
C ARG A 219 -9.96 -19.44 0.55
N SER A 220 -9.10 -18.43 0.35
CA SER A 220 -7.67 -18.50 0.61
C SER A 220 -7.13 -17.11 0.98
N PRO A 221 -6.71 -16.90 2.24
CA PRO A 221 -6.06 -15.65 2.64
C PRO A 221 -4.81 -15.32 1.82
N ALA A 222 -4.01 -16.33 1.47
CA ALA A 222 -2.81 -16.18 0.66
C ALA A 222 -3.14 -15.73 -0.78
N ALA A 223 -4.18 -16.31 -1.39
CA ALA A 223 -4.63 -15.88 -2.71
C ALA A 223 -5.19 -14.45 -2.66
N GLY A 224 -5.91 -14.08 -1.60
CA GLY A 224 -6.34 -12.70 -1.37
C GLY A 224 -5.18 -11.72 -1.29
N VAL A 225 -4.08 -12.07 -0.60
CA VAL A 225 -2.84 -11.26 -0.58
C VAL A 225 -2.25 -11.12 -1.97
N ALA A 226 -2.04 -12.24 -2.67
CA ALA A 226 -1.43 -12.26 -4.01
C ALA A 226 -2.20 -11.39 -5.01
N VAL A 227 -3.52 -11.59 -5.12
CA VAL A 227 -4.35 -10.83 -6.07
C VAL A 227 -4.40 -9.35 -5.69
N THR A 228 -4.56 -9.02 -4.41
CA THR A 228 -4.61 -7.60 -3.98
C THR A 228 -3.26 -6.91 -4.19
N ALA A 229 -2.14 -7.61 -3.98
CA ALA A 229 -0.82 -7.06 -4.24
C ALA A 229 -0.63 -6.69 -5.72
N LEU A 230 -1.07 -7.56 -6.64
CA LEU A 230 -1.05 -7.28 -8.07
C LEU A 230 -1.95 -6.10 -8.43
N LEU A 231 -3.18 -6.07 -7.89
CA LEU A 231 -4.12 -4.96 -8.09
C LEU A 231 -3.59 -3.64 -7.55
N PHE A 232 -2.90 -3.67 -6.40
CA PHE A 232 -2.24 -2.51 -5.81
C PHE A 232 -1.19 -1.94 -6.77
N GLY A 233 -0.29 -2.78 -7.31
CA GLY A 233 0.68 -2.32 -8.31
C GLY A 233 0.00 -1.76 -9.55
N LEU A 234 -0.90 -2.53 -10.17
CA LEU A 234 -1.58 -2.14 -11.41
C LEU A 234 -2.40 -0.86 -11.29
N ALA A 235 -2.98 -0.57 -10.13
CA ALA A 235 -3.73 0.67 -9.92
C ALA A 235 -2.87 1.93 -10.05
N HIS A 236 -1.55 1.83 -9.92
CA HIS A 236 -0.63 2.95 -10.13
C HIS A 236 -0.24 3.15 -11.59
N ALA A 237 -0.42 2.14 -12.45
CA ALA A 237 0.02 2.18 -13.84
C ALA A 237 -0.64 3.32 -14.66
N PRO A 238 -1.96 3.58 -14.57
CA PRO A 238 -2.56 4.70 -15.32
C PRO A 238 -1.99 6.05 -14.92
N GLY A 239 -1.74 6.27 -13.63
CA GLY A 239 -1.15 7.51 -13.14
C GLY A 239 0.28 7.71 -13.62
N LEU A 240 1.10 6.65 -13.55
CA LEU A 240 2.48 6.67 -14.01
C LEU A 240 2.57 6.86 -15.54
N TYR A 241 1.69 6.22 -16.30
CA TYR A 241 1.64 6.36 -17.76
C TYR A 241 1.15 7.73 -18.22
N LEU A 242 0.04 8.23 -17.65
CA LEU A 242 -0.64 9.43 -18.14
C LEU A 242 -0.14 10.73 -17.52
N ARG A 243 0.52 10.68 -16.35
CA ARG A 243 1.04 11.87 -15.65
C ARG A 243 2.52 11.79 -15.29
N GLY A 244 3.18 10.66 -15.54
CA GLY A 244 4.63 10.56 -15.41
C GLY A 244 5.34 11.33 -16.53
N GLY A 245 6.67 11.36 -16.46
CA GLY A 245 7.51 11.98 -17.47
C GLY A 245 8.96 11.57 -17.34
N PRO A 246 9.86 12.09 -18.20
CA PRO A 246 11.29 11.84 -18.10
C PRO A 246 11.81 12.14 -16.69
N GLY A 247 12.53 11.19 -16.10
CA GLY A 247 13.07 11.30 -14.73
C GLY A 247 12.16 10.75 -13.63
N VAL A 248 10.96 10.24 -13.96
CA VAL A 248 10.12 9.46 -13.03
C VAL A 248 10.41 7.97 -13.22
N ASP A 249 10.79 7.28 -12.15
CA ASP A 249 11.08 5.85 -12.20
C ASP A 249 9.88 5.04 -12.72
N GLY A 250 10.15 4.16 -13.68
CA GLY A 250 9.13 3.31 -14.29
C GLY A 250 8.23 3.98 -15.32
N TRP A 251 8.45 5.27 -15.63
CA TRP A 251 7.77 5.92 -16.74
C TRP A 251 8.26 5.36 -18.09
N SER A 252 7.33 5.17 -19.03
CA SER A 252 7.60 4.73 -20.40
C SER A 252 6.46 5.14 -21.33
N HIS A 253 6.77 5.27 -22.63
CA HIS A 253 5.76 5.41 -23.68
C HIS A 253 5.04 4.08 -23.98
N ASP A 254 5.59 2.94 -23.56
CA ASP A 254 4.94 1.64 -23.65
C ASP A 254 4.09 1.36 -22.38
N PRO A 255 2.75 1.33 -22.48
CA PRO A 255 1.89 1.06 -21.33
C PRO A 255 2.11 -0.33 -20.72
N LEU A 256 2.57 -1.32 -21.50
CA LEU A 256 2.91 -2.64 -20.96
C LEU A 256 4.18 -2.59 -20.11
N GLN A 257 5.17 -1.79 -20.50
CA GLN A 257 6.37 -1.58 -19.70
C GLN A 257 6.04 -0.88 -18.37
N VAL A 258 5.14 0.10 -18.37
CA VAL A 258 4.65 0.75 -17.14
C VAL A 258 3.90 -0.24 -16.25
N ALA A 259 2.99 -1.03 -16.82
CA ALA A 259 2.27 -2.07 -16.07
C ALA A 259 3.24 -3.11 -15.48
N ALA A 260 4.20 -3.59 -16.28
CA ALA A 260 5.23 -4.52 -15.83
C ALA A 260 6.08 -3.92 -14.70
N TYR A 261 6.48 -2.65 -14.82
CA TYR A 261 7.21 -1.94 -13.77
C TYR A 261 6.40 -1.92 -12.46
N THR A 262 5.15 -1.45 -12.50
CA THR A 262 4.33 -1.36 -11.28
C THR A 262 4.03 -2.72 -10.64
N ILE A 263 3.86 -3.79 -11.43
CA ILE A 263 3.83 -5.15 -10.90
C ILE A 263 5.18 -5.47 -10.24
N ALA A 264 6.28 -5.26 -10.94
CA ALA A 264 7.59 -5.73 -10.49
C ALA A 264 8.09 -4.98 -9.24
N THR A 265 7.77 -3.69 -9.08
CA THR A 265 8.27 -2.82 -8.00
C THR A 265 7.24 -2.52 -6.91
N LEU A 266 5.96 -2.31 -7.23
CA LEU A 266 4.97 -1.92 -6.21
C LEU A 266 4.22 -3.12 -5.61
N SER A 267 3.97 -4.18 -6.39
CA SER A 267 3.28 -5.36 -5.83
C SER A 267 4.04 -6.06 -4.70
N PRO A 268 5.40 -6.11 -4.65
CA PRO A 268 6.11 -6.66 -3.49
C PRO A 268 5.82 -5.93 -2.17
N MET A 269 5.65 -4.60 -2.22
CA MET A 269 5.19 -3.83 -1.06
C MET A 269 3.75 -4.23 -0.69
N GLY A 270 2.90 -4.43 -1.70
CA GLY A 270 1.56 -4.99 -1.54
C GLY A 270 1.54 -6.37 -0.87
N VAL A 271 2.53 -7.23 -1.16
CA VAL A 271 2.70 -8.52 -0.46
C VAL A 271 3.04 -8.30 1.01
N LEU A 272 4.00 -7.43 1.32
CA LEU A 272 4.40 -7.12 2.70
C LEU A 272 3.22 -6.66 3.56
N PHE A 273 2.54 -5.59 3.14
CA PHE A 273 1.38 -5.09 3.87
C PHE A 273 0.21 -6.06 3.85
N GLY A 274 0.05 -6.82 2.76
CA GLY A 274 -0.92 -7.89 2.67
C GLY A 274 -0.69 -9.00 3.70
N VAL A 275 0.57 -9.42 3.90
CA VAL A 275 0.96 -10.40 4.93
C VAL A 275 0.73 -9.82 6.32
N ILE A 276 1.19 -8.60 6.60
CA ILE A 276 0.96 -7.92 7.89
C ILE A 276 -0.54 -7.91 8.21
N TYR A 277 -1.38 -7.47 7.27
CA TYR A 277 -2.81 -7.39 7.48
C TYR A 277 -3.48 -8.76 7.57
N MET A 278 -3.07 -9.74 6.76
CA MET A 278 -3.56 -11.12 6.84
C MET A 278 -3.32 -11.71 8.24
N ARG A 279 -2.14 -11.47 8.81
CA ARG A 279 -1.70 -12.02 10.09
C ARG A 279 -2.29 -11.32 11.31
N THR A 280 -2.62 -10.04 11.18
CA THR A 280 -3.00 -9.20 12.34
C THR A 280 -4.42 -8.66 12.28
N LYS A 281 -4.97 -8.49 11.06
CA LYS A 281 -6.18 -7.74 10.75
C LYS A 281 -6.22 -6.37 11.43
N SER A 282 -5.03 -5.77 11.62
CA SER A 282 -4.84 -4.46 12.23
C SER A 282 -4.72 -3.43 11.12
N LEU A 283 -5.79 -2.65 10.90
CA LEU A 283 -5.70 -1.52 9.98
C LEU A 283 -4.69 -0.50 10.51
N LEU A 284 -4.79 -0.14 11.80
CA LEU A 284 -3.89 0.84 12.41
C LEU A 284 -2.41 0.47 12.25
N LEU A 285 -2.03 -0.80 12.44
CA LEU A 285 -0.64 -1.23 12.24
C LEU A 285 -0.18 -1.02 10.80
N ALA A 286 -1.01 -1.40 9.82
CA ALA A 286 -0.69 -1.23 8.41
C ALA A 286 -0.55 0.26 8.07
N VAL A 287 -1.49 1.10 8.53
CA VAL A 287 -1.48 2.56 8.32
C VAL A 287 -0.22 3.21 8.86
N LEU A 288 0.15 2.91 10.11
CA LEU A 288 1.34 3.52 10.73
C LEU A 288 2.63 3.03 10.06
N LEU A 289 2.72 1.75 9.72
CA LEU A 289 3.88 1.20 9.02
C LEU A 289 4.01 1.77 7.61
N HIS A 290 2.90 1.98 6.90
CA HIS A 290 2.88 2.65 5.60
C HIS A 290 3.36 4.09 5.74
N GLY A 291 2.84 4.84 6.73
CA GLY A 291 3.32 6.18 7.01
C GLY A 291 4.83 6.25 7.29
N LEU A 292 5.42 5.22 7.90
CA LEU A 292 6.88 5.14 8.13
C LEU A 292 7.67 4.85 6.85
N VAL A 293 7.08 4.18 5.86
CA VAL A 293 7.71 4.01 4.54
C VAL A 293 7.75 5.35 3.79
N ASP A 294 6.73 6.19 3.98
CA ASP A 294 6.58 7.39 3.16
C ASP A 294 7.02 8.69 3.85
N VAL A 295 7.24 8.70 5.16
CA VAL A 295 7.59 9.94 5.89
C VAL A 295 8.88 10.57 5.39
N LEU A 296 9.95 9.79 5.17
CA LEU A 296 11.22 10.35 4.71
C LEU A 296 11.13 10.88 3.27
N PRO A 297 10.59 10.14 2.29
CA PRO A 297 10.34 10.66 0.94
C PRO A 297 9.52 11.95 0.90
N ASN A 298 8.57 12.14 1.82
CA ASN A 298 7.64 13.27 1.78
C ASN A 298 8.03 14.43 2.71
N LEU A 299 8.97 14.26 3.65
CA LEU A 299 9.30 15.30 4.64
C LEU A 299 9.85 16.59 4.00
N ALA A 300 10.66 16.47 2.95
CA ALA A 300 11.19 17.63 2.23
C ALA A 300 10.05 18.47 1.62
N SER A 301 9.10 17.84 0.93
CA SER A 301 7.91 18.54 0.39
C SER A 301 7.05 19.12 1.52
N PHE A 302 6.85 18.36 2.60
CA PHE A 302 6.09 18.81 3.75
C PHE A 302 6.67 20.09 4.37
N ILE A 303 8.00 20.17 4.53
CA ILE A 303 8.67 21.38 5.03
C ILE A 303 8.44 22.56 4.09
N GLN A 304 8.50 22.37 2.78
CA GLN A 304 8.26 23.46 1.81
C GLN A 304 6.82 24.01 1.88
N VAL A 305 5.85 23.16 2.18
CA VAL A 305 4.43 23.54 2.22
C VAL A 305 4.01 24.09 3.59
N TRP A 306 4.54 23.53 4.68
CA TRP A 306 4.06 23.77 6.04
C TRP A 306 5.06 24.49 6.95
N GLY A 307 6.35 24.47 6.62
CA GLY A 307 7.43 25.15 7.36
C GLY A 307 7.42 26.66 7.18
#